data_AF-R9MB34-F1
#
_entry.id   AF-R9MB34-F1
#
_cell.length_a   1.000
_cell.length_b   1.000
_cell.length_c   1.000
_cell.angle_alpha   90.00
_cell.angle_beta   90.00
_cell.angle_gamma   90.00
#
_symmetry.space_group_name_H-M   'P 1'
#
loop_
_entity.id
_entity.type
_entity.pdbx_description
1 polymer ?
#
loop_
_entity_poly.entity_id
_entity_poly.type
_entity_poly.pdbx_seq_one_letter_code
_entity_poly.pdbx_strand_id
1 'polypeptide(L)'
;MQYEVISRDYISNCLIEAVRAKLRKNQVKIYICRPRITENGHFQMFHCMWEDEKGSYDFSEPEAVGLPPWKQLLFKGHIRKFEKGFAEKYSSYRNGN
;
A
#
# COMPACT_ATOMS: atom_id res chain seq x y z
N MET A 1 -8.38 -3.21 11.90
CA MET A 1 -6.97 -3.47 11.53
C MET A 1 -6.14 -2.36 12.14
N GLN A 2 -5.15 -2.69 12.96
CA GLN A 2 -4.27 -1.71 13.59
C GLN A 2 -3.00 -1.58 12.76
N TYR A 3 -2.53 -0.36 12.54
CA TYR A 3 -1.26 -0.07 11.88
C TYR A 3 -0.46 0.93 12.70
N GLU A 4 0.85 0.91 12.51
CA GLU A 4 1.79 1.87 13.08
C GLU A 4 2.29 2.79 11.97
N VAL A 5 2.27 4.11 12.19
CA VAL A 5 2.89 5.06 11.27
C VAL A 5 4.38 5.15 11.58
N ILE A 6 5.24 4.77 10.63
CA ILE A 6 6.68 4.64 10.85
C ILE A 6 7.52 5.68 10.09
N SER A 7 6.87 6.65 9.43
CA SER A 7 7.53 7.77 8.78
C SER A 7 6.78 9.08 9.05
N ARG A 8 7.48 10.20 8.89
CA ARG A 8 6.82 11.50 8.67
C ARG A 8 6.02 11.48 7.36
N ASP A 9 5.18 12.48 7.16
CA ASP A 9 4.55 12.71 5.85
C ASP A 9 5.57 13.18 4.82
N TYR A 10 5.47 12.67 3.59
CA TYR A 10 6.25 13.11 2.42
C TYR A 10 5.48 12.84 1.12
N ILE A 11 5.99 13.37 0.00
CA ILE A 11 5.42 13.12 -1.33
C ILE A 11 6.03 11.84 -1.90
N SER A 12 5.18 10.84 -2.16
CA SER A 12 5.56 9.62 -2.89
C SER A 12 4.29 8.92 -3.40
N ASN A 13 4.41 7.65 -3.82
CA ASN A 13 3.28 6.75 -4.03
C ASN A 13 3.64 5.32 -3.60
N CYS A 14 2.62 4.46 -3.47
CA CYS A 14 2.76 3.08 -3.02
C CYS A 14 3.70 2.22 -3.87
N LEU A 15 3.71 2.39 -5.20
CA LEU A 15 4.60 1.67 -6.10
C LEU A 15 6.06 2.11 -5.92
N ILE A 16 6.32 3.41 -5.85
CA ILE A 16 7.67 3.96 -5.64
C ILE A 16 8.25 3.41 -4.33
N GLU A 17 7.49 3.45 -3.23
CA GLU A 17 7.99 2.99 -1.94
C GLU A 17 8.19 1.47 -1.90
N ALA A 18 7.30 0.68 -2.52
CA ALA A 18 7.48 -0.77 -2.64
C ALA A 18 8.76 -1.13 -3.44
N VAL A 19 9.01 -0.45 -4.56
CA VAL A 19 10.23 -0.64 -5.36
C VAL A 19 11.47 -0.19 -4.57
N ARG A 20 11.42 0.96 -3.88
CA ARG A 20 12.53 1.42 -3.03
C ARG A 20 12.86 0.42 -1.93
N ALA A 21 11.85 -0.21 -1.32
CA ALA A 21 12.05 -1.25 -0.33
C ALA A 21 12.76 -2.47 -0.94
N LYS A 22 12.33 -2.92 -2.12
CA LYS A 22 12.93 -4.03 -2.86
C LYS A 22 14.39 -3.77 -3.26
N LEU A 23 14.72 -2.54 -3.65
CA LEU A 23 16.09 -2.15 -3.99
C LEU A 23 17.01 -2.09 -2.77
N ARG A 24 16.48 -1.76 -1.59
CA ARG A 24 17.26 -1.73 -0.34
C ARG A 24 17.48 -3.11 0.28
N LYS A 25 16.53 -4.02 0.10
CA LYS A 25 16.55 -5.38 0.65
C LYS A 25 16.02 -6.38 -0.37
N ASN A 26 16.89 -7.26 -0.86
CA ASN A 26 16.50 -8.26 -1.87
C ASN A 26 15.38 -9.21 -1.40
N GLN A 27 15.25 -9.44 -0.10
CA GLN A 27 14.27 -10.36 0.51
C GLN A 27 12.84 -9.79 0.65
N VAL A 28 12.59 -8.56 0.18
CA VAL A 28 11.25 -7.96 0.20
C VAL A 28 10.33 -8.66 -0.81
N LYS A 29 9.11 -9.01 -0.41
CA LYS A 29 8.04 -9.44 -1.32
C LYS A 29 7.13 -8.24 -1.62
N ILE A 30 6.73 -8.08 -2.87
CA ILE A 30 5.77 -7.04 -3.28
C ILE A 30 4.43 -7.70 -3.55
N TYR A 31 3.37 -7.12 -2.99
CA TYR A 31 1.99 -7.53 -3.21
C TYR A 31 1.24 -6.44 -3.96
N ILE A 32 0.46 -6.85 -4.95
CA ILE A 32 -0.27 -5.95 -5.82
C ILE A 32 -1.77 -6.16 -5.59
N CYS A 33 -2.45 -5.08 -5.22
CA CYS A 33 -3.90 -5.01 -5.21
C CYS A 33 -4.37 -4.45 -6.57
N ARG A 34 -5.08 -5.26 -7.35
CA ARG A 34 -5.62 -4.86 -8.65
C ARG A 34 -6.72 -3.80 -8.49
N PRO A 35 -6.86 -2.83 -9.41
CA PRO A 35 -8.01 -1.94 -9.42
C PRO A 35 -9.32 -2.73 -9.40
N ARG A 36 -10.31 -2.27 -8.65
CA ARG A 36 -11.64 -2.88 -8.60
C ARG A 36 -12.73 -1.85 -8.41
N ILE A 37 -13.96 -2.21 -8.76
CA ILE A 37 -15.16 -1.52 -8.28
C ILE A 37 -15.55 -2.20 -6.97
N THR A 38 -15.71 -1.43 -5.90
CA THR A 38 -16.11 -1.97 -4.59
C THR A 38 -17.60 -2.34 -4.58
N GLU A 39 -18.02 -3.06 -3.55
CA GLU A 39 -19.44 -3.44 -3.32
C GLU A 39 -20.39 -2.22 -3.34
N ASN A 40 -19.88 -1.04 -2.95
CA ASN A 40 -20.64 0.20 -2.92
C ASN A 40 -20.56 0.99 -4.24
N GLY A 41 -20.06 0.39 -5.32
CA GLY A 41 -19.94 1.01 -6.65
C GLY A 41 -18.80 2.01 -6.80
N HIS A 42 -17.94 2.18 -5.78
CA HIS A 42 -16.81 3.11 -5.85
C HIS A 42 -15.59 2.47 -6.53
N PHE A 43 -14.93 3.23 -7.40
CA PHE A 43 -13.67 2.80 -7.98
C PHE A 43 -12.56 2.85 -6.91
N GLN A 44 -11.93 1.71 -6.67
CA GLN A 44 -10.78 1.59 -5.80
C GLN A 44 -9.55 1.29 -6.66
N MET A 45 -8.66 2.27 -6.73
CA MET A 45 -7.45 2.20 -7.53
C MET A 45 -6.53 1.05 -7.10
N PHE A 46 -5.62 0.70 -8.00
CA PHE A 46 -4.46 -0.14 -7.74
C PHE A 46 -3.69 0.31 -6.50
N HIS A 47 -3.13 -0.64 -5.74
CA HIS A 47 -2.30 -0.35 -4.57
C HIS A 47 -1.14 -1.34 -4.45
N CYS A 48 0.04 -0.84 -4.08
CA CYS A 48 1.21 -1.66 -3.80
C CYS A 48 1.47 -1.75 -2.30
N MET A 49 1.72 -2.97 -1.85
CA MET A 49 2.20 -3.25 -0.51
C MET A 49 3.48 -4.05 -0.61
N TRP A 50 4.26 -4.06 0.45
CA TRP A 50 5.45 -4.90 0.52
C TRP A 50 5.61 -5.51 1.89
N GLU A 51 6.38 -6.57 1.96
CA GLU A 51 6.63 -7.31 3.20
C GLU A 51 8.10 -7.70 3.29
N ASP A 52 8.64 -7.58 4.49
CA ASP A 52 9.94 -8.13 4.85
C ASP A 52 9.83 -9.02 6.10
N GLU A 53 10.97 -9.41 6.67
CA GLU A 53 11.02 -10.23 7.88
C GLU A 53 10.30 -9.60 9.09
N LYS A 54 10.20 -8.26 9.16
CA LYS A 54 9.72 -7.48 10.30
C LYS A 54 8.24 -7.14 10.23
N GLY A 55 7.61 -7.24 9.07
CA GLY A 55 6.19 -6.92 8.90
C GLY A 55 5.78 -6.63 7.47
N SER A 56 4.50 -6.29 7.34
CA SER A 56 3.90 -5.79 6.11
C SER A 56 3.85 -4.27 6.13
N TYR A 57 3.88 -3.65 4.95
CA TYR A 57 3.99 -2.22 4.81
C TYR A 57 3.20 -1.71 3.60
N ASP A 58 2.78 -0.46 3.68
CA ASP A 58 2.35 0.30 2.53
C ASP A 58 2.65 1.79 2.67
N PHE A 59 2.45 2.55 1.60
CA PHE A 59 2.47 4.00 1.62
C PHE A 59 1.08 4.51 1.29
N SER A 60 0.50 5.30 2.20
CA SER A 60 -0.89 5.73 2.11
C SER A 60 -1.06 7.13 2.65
N GLU A 61 -2.15 7.76 2.24
CA GLU A 61 -2.56 9.08 2.72
C GLU A 61 -3.04 9.04 4.17
N PRO A 62 -2.83 10.12 4.94
CA PRO A 62 -3.38 10.26 6.29
C PRO A 62 -4.91 10.34 6.28
N GLU A 63 -5.48 10.98 5.26
CA GLU A 63 -6.92 11.09 5.07
C GLU A 63 -7.33 10.16 3.93
N ALA A 64 -8.26 9.25 4.18
CA ALA A 64 -8.77 8.29 3.19
C ALA A 64 -9.72 8.95 2.17
N VAL A 65 -9.39 10.17 1.73
CA VAL A 65 -10.20 10.95 0.79
C VAL A 65 -9.78 10.47 -0.59
N GLY A 66 -10.33 9.33 -1.00
CA GLY A 66 -9.99 8.63 -2.23
C GLY A 66 -9.61 9.59 -3.35
N LEU A 67 -8.30 9.71 -3.59
CA LEU A 67 -7.81 10.65 -4.57
C LEU A 67 -8.22 10.23 -5.97
N PRO A 68 -8.49 11.21 -6.85
CA PRO A 68 -8.61 10.91 -8.26
C PRO A 68 -7.37 10.17 -8.78
N PRO A 69 -7.53 9.22 -9.73
CA PRO A 69 -6.44 8.42 -10.31
C PRO A 69 -5.13 9.17 -10.58
N TRP A 70 -5.21 10.36 -11.17
CA TRP A 70 -4.05 11.15 -11.56
C TRP A 70 -3.29 11.74 -10.37
N LYS A 71 -3.96 11.99 -9.24
CA LYS A 71 -3.31 12.46 -8.01
C LYS A 71 -2.64 11.32 -7.23
N GLN A 72 -2.97 10.07 -7.51
CA GLN A 72 -2.33 8.91 -6.88
C GLN A 72 -0.92 8.62 -7.43
N LEU A 73 -0.51 9.31 -8.50
CA LEU A 73 0.86 9.20 -9.04
C LEU A 73 1.90 9.79 -8.07
N LEU A 74 1.58 10.87 -7.36
CA LEU A 74 2.42 11.45 -6.31
C LEU A 74 1.50 12.19 -5.33
N PHE A 75 1.45 11.72 -4.08
CA PHE A 75 0.58 12.28 -3.04
C PHE A 75 1.31 12.40 -1.71
N LYS A 76 0.77 13.25 -0.83
CA LYS A 76 1.28 13.41 0.54
C LYS A 76 0.79 12.26 1.39
N GLY A 77 1.72 11.41 1.82
CA GLY A 77 1.44 10.20 2.59
C GLY A 77 2.57 9.84 3.53
N HIS A 78 2.42 8.72 4.20
CA HIS A 78 3.43 8.15 5.07
C HIS A 78 3.46 6.62 4.93
N ILE A 79 4.55 6.01 5.40
CA ILE A 79 4.68 4.57 5.49
C ILE A 79 3.91 4.09 6.72
N ARG A 80 3.02 3.13 6.50
CA ARG A 80 2.35 2.38 7.56
C ARG A 80 2.95 0.99 7.65
N LYS A 81 3.09 0.50 8.87
CA LYS A 81 3.51 -0.85 9.20
C LYS A 81 2.32 -1.61 9.77
N PHE A 82 2.19 -2.85 9.32
CA PHE A 82 1.19 -3.82 9.74
C PHE A 82 1.89 -5.08 10.25
N GLU A 83 1.12 -5.94 10.91
CA GLU A 83 1.55 -7.29 11.24
C GLU A 83 1.99 -8.06 9.99
N LYS A 84 2.97 -8.93 10.14
CA LYS A 84 3.44 -9.82 9.06
C LYS A 84 2.28 -10.72 8.58
N GLY A 85 2.23 -10.97 7.27
CA GLY A 85 1.15 -11.67 6.58
C GLY A 85 0.00 -10.77 6.14
N PHE A 86 -0.04 -9.50 6.60
CA PHE A 86 -1.13 -8.60 6.27
C PHE A 86 -1.21 -8.27 4.77
N ALA A 87 -0.08 -7.95 4.13
CA ALA A 87 -0.04 -7.57 2.72
C ALA A 87 -0.53 -8.71 1.81
N GLU A 88 -0.14 -9.95 2.12
CA GLU A 88 -0.63 -11.14 1.43
C GLU A 88 -2.15 -11.27 1.59
N LYS A 89 -2.64 -11.36 2.83
CA LYS A 89 -4.07 -11.50 3.13
C LYS A 89 -4.91 -10.40 2.50
N TYR A 90 -4.47 -9.16 2.60
CA TYR A 90 -5.18 -8.01 2.05
C TYR A 90 -5.18 -8.02 0.53
N SER A 91 -4.05 -8.36 -0.10
CA SER A 91 -3.97 -8.46 -1.56
C SER A 91 -4.85 -9.59 -2.13
N SER A 92 -4.92 -10.76 -1.46
CA SER A 92 -5.79 -11.86 -1.86
C SER A 92 -7.27 -11.46 -1.77
N TYR A 93 -7.69 -10.90 -0.63
CA TYR A 93 -9.03 -10.35 -0.47
C TYR A 93 -9.36 -9.29 -1.53
N ARG A 94 -8.42 -8.39 -1.83
CA ARG A 94 -8.62 -7.34 -2.85
C ARG A 94 -8.71 -7.89 -4.26
N ASN A 95 -8.01 -8.98 -4.55
CA ASN A 95 -7.94 -9.57 -5.87
C ASN A 95 -9.02 -10.65 -6.11
N GLY A 96 -9.80 -11.01 -5.09
CA GLY A 96 -10.83 -12.05 -5.19
C GLY A 96 -10.27 -13.47 -5.20
N ASN A 97 -9.11 -13.69 -4.57
CA ASN A 97 -8.45 -14.99 -4.44
C ASN A 97 -8.67 -15.60 -3.05
#